data_AF-A0A2E0R563-F1
#
_entry.id   AF-A0A2E0R563-F1
#
_cell.length_a   1.000
_cell.length_b   1.000
_cell.length_c   1.000
_cell.angle_alpha   90.00
_cell.angle_beta   90.00
_cell.angle_gamma   90.00
#
_symmetry.space_group_name_H-M   'P 1'
#
loop_
_entity.id
_entity.type
_entity.pdbx_description
1 polymer ?
#
loop_
_entity_poly.entity_id
_entity_poly.type
_entity_poly.pdbx_seq_one_letter_code
_entity_poly.pdbx_strand_id
1 'polypeptide(L)'
;MADAVATQTIQDGAKTAIFRFTNVSDGTGETTVAKIDVSALSSDPMTGAACTGCTIQKIYYSTIGMGVKIFFDASSNVLAWQLNADWADTLDFTDFTGIPNNAGSGKTGDVLFTTVDHSSGDVYNIVMQVSKSYG
;
A
#
# COMPACT_ATOMS: atom_id res chain seq x y z
N MET A 1 -4.83 -20.79 10.75
CA MET A 1 -6.04 -19.95 10.92
C MET A 1 -5.63 -18.66 10.29
N ALA A 2 -6.10 -18.33 9.08
CA ALA A 2 -5.49 -17.27 8.27
C ALA A 2 -5.19 -15.97 9.05
N ASP A 3 -4.12 -15.28 8.65
CA ASP A 3 -3.70 -13.97 9.17
C ASP A 3 -4.88 -13.06 9.51
N ALA A 4 -4.82 -12.42 10.68
CA ALA A 4 -5.81 -11.43 11.09
C ALA A 4 -5.48 -10.07 10.46
N VAL A 5 -6.00 -9.84 9.26
CA VAL A 5 -5.73 -8.66 8.44
C VAL A 5 -6.88 -7.66 8.55
N ALA A 6 -6.55 -6.36 8.62
CA ALA A 6 -7.53 -5.29 8.51
C ALA A 6 -7.01 -4.12 7.67
N THR A 7 -7.93 -3.51 6.92
CA THR A 7 -7.72 -2.28 6.15
C THR A 7 -8.73 -1.24 6.59
N GLN A 8 -8.28 -0.02 6.82
CA GLN A 8 -9.11 1.13 7.16
C GLN A 8 -8.78 2.31 6.25
N THR A 9 -9.77 2.82 5.54
CA THR A 9 -9.67 4.13 4.87
C THR A 9 -9.87 5.22 5.91
N ILE A 10 -8.81 6.00 6.17
CA ILE A 10 -8.86 7.16 7.07
C ILE A 10 -9.40 8.37 6.31
N GLN A 11 -8.95 8.55 5.08
CA GLN A 11 -9.37 9.62 4.20
C GLN A 11 -9.36 9.13 2.75
N ASP A 12 -10.38 9.50 1.98
CA ASP A 12 -10.38 9.40 0.53
C ASP A 12 -10.87 10.73 -0.05
N GLY A 13 -9.92 11.66 -0.21
CA GLY A 13 -10.20 13.01 -0.72
C GLY A 13 -9.95 13.11 -2.22
N ALA A 14 -10.17 14.32 -2.76
CA ALA A 14 -9.99 14.61 -4.17
C ALA A 14 -8.54 14.41 -4.67
N LYS A 15 -7.52 14.71 -3.87
CA LYS A 15 -6.11 14.54 -4.30
C LYS A 15 -5.33 13.55 -3.43
N THR A 16 -5.74 13.39 -2.18
CA THR A 16 -5.01 12.59 -1.19
C THR A 16 -5.92 11.56 -0.57
N ALA A 17 -5.47 10.31 -0.54
CA ALA A 17 -6.08 9.25 0.25
C ALA A 17 -5.08 8.73 1.29
N ILE A 18 -5.59 8.34 2.45
CA ILE A 18 -4.83 7.85 3.60
C ILE A 18 -5.48 6.56 4.08
N PHE A 19 -4.66 5.53 4.23
CA PHE A 19 -5.09 4.20 4.64
C PHE A 19 -4.25 3.72 5.80
N ARG A 20 -4.85 2.88 6.64
CA ARG A 20 -4.17 2.10 7.67
C ARG A 20 -4.36 0.62 7.39
N PHE A 21 -3.28 -0.14 7.52
CA PHE A 21 -3.23 -1.57 7.32
C PHE A 21 -2.62 -2.22 8.56
N THR A 22 -3.21 -3.32 9.01
CA THR A 22 -2.68 -4.13 10.10
C THR A 22 -2.74 -5.61 9.74
N ASN A 23 -1.77 -6.38 10.22
CA ASN A 23 -1.76 -7.83 10.14
C ASN A 23 -1.20 -8.38 11.46
N VAL A 24 -1.84 -9.45 11.96
CA VAL A 24 -1.23 -10.39 12.90
C VAL A 24 -1.14 -11.75 12.21
N SER A 25 0.10 -12.21 11.99
CA SER A 25 0.38 -13.38 11.17
C SER A 25 0.06 -14.68 11.90
N ASP A 26 -0.49 -15.65 11.18
CA ASP A 26 -0.65 -17.04 11.65
C ASP A 26 0.53 -17.94 11.26
N GLY A 27 1.54 -17.37 10.61
CA GLY A 27 2.71 -18.06 10.06
C GLY A 27 2.61 -18.39 8.57
N THR A 28 1.52 -18.01 7.90
CA THR A 28 1.37 -18.18 6.42
C THR A 28 1.58 -16.90 5.63
N GLY A 29 1.41 -15.74 6.28
CA GLY A 29 1.68 -14.43 5.70
C GLY A 29 0.75 -14.04 4.57
N GLU A 30 1.00 -12.85 4.01
CA GLU A 30 0.30 -12.33 2.85
C GLU A 30 1.15 -12.46 1.58
N THR A 31 0.49 -12.81 0.48
CA THR A 31 1.08 -12.84 -0.87
C THR A 31 0.22 -12.03 -1.82
N THR A 32 0.78 -10.93 -2.35
CA THR A 32 0.18 -10.06 -3.38
C THR A 32 -1.24 -9.62 -3.04
N VAL A 33 -1.51 -9.27 -1.78
CA VAL A 33 -2.82 -8.81 -1.32
C VAL A 33 -3.02 -7.36 -1.71
N ALA A 34 -4.09 -7.05 -2.45
CA ALA A 34 -4.45 -5.68 -2.81
C ALA A 34 -4.88 -4.89 -1.56
N LYS A 35 -4.06 -3.90 -1.18
CA LYS A 35 -4.28 -3.03 -0.03
C LYS A 35 -4.93 -1.72 -0.42
N ILE A 36 -4.53 -1.19 -1.57
CA ILE A 36 -5.18 -0.04 -2.20
C ILE A 36 -5.69 -0.52 -3.56
N ASP A 37 -7.01 -0.65 -3.66
CA ASP A 37 -7.72 -0.82 -4.93
C ASP A 37 -8.08 0.57 -5.45
N VAL A 38 -7.38 1.01 -6.49
CA VAL A 38 -7.53 2.34 -7.09
C VAL A 38 -8.89 2.51 -7.75
N SER A 39 -9.45 1.44 -8.30
CA SER A 39 -10.77 1.46 -8.97
C SER A 39 -11.92 1.67 -7.99
N ALA A 40 -11.70 1.33 -6.71
CA ALA A 40 -12.66 1.54 -5.62
C ALA A 40 -12.57 2.94 -4.97
N LEU A 41 -11.59 3.78 -5.35
CA LEU A 41 -11.45 5.13 -4.79
C LEU A 41 -12.43 6.10 -5.44
N SER A 42 -12.82 7.14 -4.69
CA SER A 42 -13.72 8.19 -5.18
C SER A 42 -13.21 8.83 -6.48
N SER A 43 -14.13 9.13 -7.40
CA SER A 43 -13.84 9.89 -8.61
C SER A 43 -13.46 11.33 -8.29
N ASP A 44 -12.81 12.00 -9.23
CA ASP A 44 -12.53 13.43 -9.13
C ASP A 44 -13.85 14.20 -8.98
N PRO A 45 -14.03 15.03 -7.93
CA PRO A 45 -15.31 15.66 -7.65
C PRO A 45 -15.67 16.79 -8.62
N MET A 46 -14.71 17.31 -9.40
CA MET A 46 -14.93 18.41 -10.34
C MET A 46 -15.23 17.92 -11.75
N THR A 47 -14.54 16.86 -12.18
CA THR A 47 -14.60 16.32 -13.55
C THR A 47 -15.39 15.02 -13.64
N GLY A 48 -15.58 14.31 -12.52
CA GLY A 48 -16.18 12.98 -12.49
C GLY A 48 -15.27 11.87 -13.02
N ALA A 49 -14.01 12.18 -13.36
CA ALA A 49 -13.06 11.21 -13.87
C ALA A 49 -12.73 10.14 -12.81
N ALA A 50 -12.64 8.88 -13.24
CA ALA A 50 -12.29 7.79 -12.34
C ALA A 50 -10.83 7.91 -11.88
N CYS A 51 -10.56 7.44 -10.66
CA CYS A 51 -9.18 7.32 -10.19
C CYS A 51 -8.49 6.22 -10.99
N THR A 52 -7.33 6.53 -11.59
CA THR A 52 -6.59 5.62 -12.48
C THR A 52 -5.18 5.33 -11.98
N GLY A 53 -4.78 5.94 -10.87
CA GLY A 53 -3.51 5.61 -10.24
C GLY A 53 -3.33 6.27 -8.89
N CYS A 54 -2.30 5.82 -8.20
CA CYS A 54 -1.83 6.44 -6.98
C CYS A 54 -0.29 6.54 -6.96
N THR A 55 0.20 7.61 -6.32
CA THR A 55 1.62 7.89 -6.07
C THR A 55 1.85 7.85 -4.57
N ILE A 56 2.79 7.03 -4.10
CA ILE A 56 3.06 6.87 -2.66
C ILE A 56 3.80 8.10 -2.15
N GLN A 57 3.22 8.83 -1.20
CA GLN A 57 3.81 10.06 -0.66
C GLN A 57 4.51 9.82 0.68
N LYS A 58 3.85 9.11 1.61
CA LYS A 58 4.40 8.81 2.94
C LYS A 58 4.03 7.41 3.39
N ILE A 59 4.92 6.77 4.14
CA ILE A 59 4.69 5.49 4.79
C ILE A 59 5.12 5.61 6.24
N TYR A 60 4.18 5.50 7.15
CA TYR A 60 4.44 5.31 8.57
C TYR A 60 4.31 3.82 8.84
N TYR A 61 5.33 3.19 9.42
CA TYR A 61 5.24 1.76 9.69
C TYR A 61 5.88 1.38 11.01
N SER A 62 5.40 0.25 11.54
CA SER A 62 6.03 -0.53 12.57
C SER A 62 5.83 -2.00 12.24
N THR A 63 6.92 -2.76 12.26
CA THR A 63 6.99 -4.18 11.97
C THR A 63 7.66 -4.91 13.13
N ILE A 64 7.15 -6.09 13.47
CA ILE A 64 7.68 -6.96 14.53
C ILE A 64 7.71 -8.38 13.99
N GLY A 65 8.90 -8.97 13.90
CA GLY A 65 9.15 -10.34 13.42
C GLY A 65 9.04 -10.55 11.91
N MET A 66 8.41 -9.63 11.16
CA MET A 66 8.23 -9.76 9.70
C MET A 66 8.60 -8.49 8.93
N GLY A 67 9.00 -8.63 7.67
CA GLY A 67 9.09 -7.52 6.71
C GLY A 67 7.87 -7.45 5.79
N VAL A 68 7.72 -6.34 5.07
CA VAL A 68 6.63 -6.16 4.08
C VAL A 68 7.20 -5.60 2.78
N LYS A 69 6.95 -6.30 1.67
CA LYS A 69 7.21 -5.80 0.32
C LYS A 69 5.94 -5.17 -0.23
N ILE A 70 6.10 -3.97 -0.77
CA ILE A 70 5.04 -3.17 -1.37
C ILE A 70 5.27 -3.18 -2.88
N PHE A 71 4.24 -3.57 -3.64
CA PHE A 71 4.29 -3.68 -5.08
C PHE A 71 3.26 -2.76 -5.75
N PHE A 72 3.60 -2.31 -6.95
CA PHE A 72 2.64 -1.81 -7.91
C PHE A 72 2.10 -2.97 -8.75
N ASP A 73 0.78 -3.06 -8.86
CA ASP A 73 0.09 -4.10 -9.60
C ASP A 73 0.21 -3.91 -11.13
N ALA A 74 0.53 -5.00 -11.81
CA ALA A 74 0.59 -5.12 -13.27
C ALA A 74 0.65 -6.60 -13.67
N SER A 75 0.70 -6.90 -14.98
CA SER A 75 0.90 -8.29 -15.43
C SER A 75 2.12 -8.97 -14.80
N SER A 76 3.16 -8.18 -14.52
CA SER A 76 4.26 -8.54 -13.64
C SER A 76 4.44 -7.43 -12.61
N ASN A 77 4.09 -7.73 -11.36
CA ASN A 77 4.17 -6.78 -10.24
C ASN A 77 5.58 -6.20 -10.09
N VAL A 78 5.67 -4.88 -9.88
CA VAL A 78 6.93 -4.16 -9.72
C VAL A 78 7.10 -3.77 -8.25
N LEU A 79 8.26 -4.07 -7.67
CA LEU A 79 8.56 -3.70 -6.29
C LEU A 79 8.66 -2.16 -6.18
N ALA A 80 7.77 -1.56 -5.39
CA ALA A 80 7.78 -0.14 -5.09
C ALA A 80 8.74 0.16 -3.92
N TRP A 81 8.63 -0.61 -2.84
CA TRP A 81 9.45 -0.45 -1.65
C TRP A 81 9.44 -1.71 -0.79
N GLN A 82 10.42 -1.85 0.11
CA GLN A 82 10.43 -2.90 1.14
C GLN A 82 10.62 -2.28 2.52
N LEU A 83 9.76 -2.68 3.45
CA LEU A 83 9.85 -2.39 4.88
C LEU A 83 10.60 -3.54 5.56
N ASN A 84 11.62 -3.20 6.34
CA ASN A 84 12.41 -4.16 7.11
C ASN A 84 11.61 -4.74 8.29
N ALA A 85 12.05 -5.89 8.79
CA ALA A 85 11.54 -6.46 10.02
C ALA A 85 12.09 -5.74 11.25
N ASP A 86 11.37 -5.86 12.37
CA ASP A 86 11.78 -5.36 13.70
C ASP A 86 12.17 -3.88 13.72
N TRP A 87 11.37 -3.05 13.04
CA TRP A 87 11.66 -1.64 12.89
C TRP A 87 10.41 -0.78 12.92
N ALA A 88 10.60 0.51 13.17
CA ALA A 88 9.54 1.50 13.04
C ALA A 88 10.14 2.80 12.52
N ASP A 89 9.52 3.38 11.50
CA ASP A 89 9.98 4.64 10.92
C ASP A 89 8.87 5.36 10.15
N THR A 90 9.17 6.58 9.76
CA THR A 90 8.39 7.37 8.80
C THR A 90 9.23 7.63 7.57
N LEU A 91 8.79 7.07 6.44
CA LEU A 91 9.38 7.34 5.13
C LEU A 91 8.57 8.46 4.47
N ASP A 92 9.19 9.61 4.27
CA ASP A 92 8.59 10.76 3.61
C ASP A 92 9.24 10.99 2.25
N PHE A 93 8.45 10.90 1.19
CA PHE A 93 8.88 11.06 -0.20
C PHE A 93 8.36 12.37 -0.82
N THR A 94 7.76 13.26 0.00
CA THR A 94 7.12 14.48 -0.48
C THR A 94 8.08 15.59 -0.90
N ASP A 95 9.38 15.48 -0.56
CA ASP A 95 10.42 16.43 -0.97
C ASP A 95 10.63 16.50 -2.49
N PHE A 96 10.16 15.50 -3.24
CA PHE A 96 10.14 15.52 -4.70
C PHE A 96 8.69 15.43 -5.19
N THR A 97 8.18 14.22 -5.40
CA THR A 97 6.83 13.99 -5.95
C THR A 97 6.10 12.83 -5.30
N GLY A 98 6.77 12.09 -4.39
CA GLY A 98 6.40 10.72 -4.04
C GLY A 98 6.94 9.68 -5.03
N ILE A 99 6.73 8.41 -4.73
CA ILE A 99 7.10 7.25 -5.57
C ILE A 99 5.93 6.97 -6.53
N PRO A 100 6.07 7.31 -7.83
CA PRO A 100 5.00 7.08 -8.80
C PRO A 100 4.95 5.60 -9.19
N ASN A 101 3.74 5.14 -9.53
CA ASN A 101 3.57 3.81 -10.11
C ASN A 101 4.24 3.74 -11.50
N ASN A 102 5.37 3.04 -11.56
CA ASN A 102 6.17 2.82 -12.77
C ASN A 102 5.93 1.43 -13.39
N ALA A 103 4.85 0.75 -13.00
CA ALA A 103 4.54 -0.58 -13.54
C ALA A 103 4.22 -0.53 -15.04
N GLY A 104 4.52 -1.63 -15.72
CA GLY A 104 4.45 -1.73 -17.18
C GLY A 104 3.07 -2.07 -17.71
N SER A 105 3.02 -3.04 -18.63
CA SER A 105 1.76 -3.51 -19.23
C SER A 105 0.82 -4.08 -18.17
N GLY A 106 -0.49 -3.83 -18.34
CA GLY A 106 -1.53 -4.35 -17.44
C GLY A 106 -1.61 -3.63 -16.10
N LYS A 107 -0.98 -2.46 -15.93
CA LYS A 107 -1.08 -1.69 -14.69
C LYS A 107 -2.53 -1.30 -14.37
N THR A 108 -2.94 -1.52 -13.13
CA THR A 108 -4.27 -1.13 -12.60
C THR A 108 -4.21 0.15 -11.77
N GLY A 109 -3.02 0.48 -11.26
CA GLY A 109 -2.82 1.54 -10.28
C GLY A 109 -2.77 1.04 -8.84
N ASP A 110 -3.14 -0.22 -8.61
CA ASP A 110 -3.27 -0.81 -7.28
C ASP A 110 -1.93 -0.98 -6.57
N VAL A 111 -2.01 -1.03 -5.23
CA VAL A 111 -0.86 -1.29 -4.35
C VAL A 111 -1.08 -2.59 -3.61
N LEU A 112 -0.12 -3.50 -3.75
CA LEU A 112 -0.18 -4.85 -3.19
C LEU A 112 0.87 -5.04 -2.10
N PHE A 113 0.53 -5.77 -1.05
CA PHE A 113 1.48 -6.17 -0.01
C PHE A 113 1.78 -7.68 -0.07
N THR A 114 3.04 -8.01 0.20
CA THR A 114 3.51 -9.37 0.46
C THR A 114 4.37 -9.33 1.71
N THR A 115 4.07 -10.13 2.72
CA THR A 115 4.92 -10.26 3.91
C THR A 115 6.12 -11.14 3.62
N VAL A 116 7.26 -10.87 4.24
CA VAL A 116 8.49 -11.68 4.13
C VAL A 116 9.00 -12.04 5.51
N ASP A 117 9.63 -13.22 5.60
CA ASP A 117 10.22 -13.76 6.83
C ASP A 117 9.27 -13.81 8.04
N HIS A 118 7.97 -14.04 7.79
CA HIS A 118 6.95 -14.06 8.83
C HIS A 118 6.87 -15.40 9.56
N SER A 119 6.50 -15.34 10.83
CA SER A 119 6.15 -16.41 11.73
C SER A 119 4.79 -16.14 12.39
N SER A 120 4.26 -17.13 13.11
CA SER A 120 3.01 -16.96 13.87
C SER A 120 3.21 -15.94 15.00
N GLY A 121 2.33 -14.95 15.08
CA GLY A 121 2.34 -13.90 16.10
C GLY A 121 3.08 -12.63 15.67
N ASP A 122 3.77 -12.64 14.53
CA ASP A 122 4.39 -11.44 13.97
C ASP A 122 3.35 -10.41 13.56
N VAL A 123 3.72 -9.13 13.56
CA VAL A 123 2.78 -8.03 13.33
C VAL A 123 3.36 -6.97 12.41
N TYR A 124 2.50 -6.36 11.58
CA TYR A 124 2.77 -5.02 11.04
C TYR A 124 1.61 -4.07 11.31
N ASN A 125 1.95 -2.78 11.40
CA ASN A 125 1.02 -1.67 11.32
C ASN A 125 1.61 -0.62 10.37
N ILE A 126 0.88 -0.33 9.30
CA ILE A 126 1.33 0.56 8.23
C ILE A 126 0.23 1.60 7.98
N VAL A 127 0.58 2.89 8.01
CA VAL A 127 -0.26 3.97 7.52
C VAL A 127 0.39 4.54 6.28
N MET A 128 -0.34 4.60 5.18
CA MET A 128 0.15 5.10 3.90
C MET A 128 -0.66 6.31 3.45
N GLN A 129 0.03 7.36 3.06
CA GLN A 129 -0.55 8.50 2.36
C GLN A 129 -0.19 8.40 0.88
N VAL A 130 -1.20 8.47 0.01
CA VAL A 130 -1.02 8.45 -1.45
C VAL A 130 -1.66 9.67 -2.10
N SER A 131 -1.06 10.15 -3.20
CA SER A 131 -1.72 11.11 -4.11
C SER A 131 -2.48 10.34 -5.18
N LYS A 132 -3.71 10.73 -5.46
CA LYS A 132 -4.54 10.17 -6.54
C LYS A 132 -4.20 10.83 -7.86
N SER A 133 -4.32 10.06 -8.94
CA SER A 133 -4.29 10.54 -10.32
C SER A 133 -5.55 10.07 -11.04
N TYR A 134 -6.09 10.93 -11.89
CA TYR A 134 -7.31 10.70 -12.65
C TYR A 134 -6.99 10.66 -14.14
N GLY A 135 -7.76 9.89 -14.89
CA GLY A 135 -7.59 9.71 -16.34
C GLY A 135 -8.91 9.55 -17.05
#